data_AF-A0A953UR60-F1
#
_entry.id   AF-A0A953UR60-F1
#
_cell.length_a   1.000
_cell.length_b   1.000
_cell.length_c   1.000
_cell.angle_alpha   90.00
_cell.angle_beta   90.00
_cell.angle_gamma   90.00
#
_symmetry.space_group_name_H-M   'P 1'
#
loop_
_entity.id
_entity.type
_entity.pdbx_description
1 polymer ?
#
loop_
_entity_poly.entity_id
_entity_poly.type
_entity_poly.pdbx_seq_one_letter_code
_entity_poly.pdbx_strand_id
1 'polypeptide(L)'
;MRAAGPVDFGTAELNAALAERKLKFHVDTELSLNPPETFSITLYKTGMIRVTGGDLRGLMYGLIEASEQIRANGKLKAASGKPATAVRGVRMTLRSYDLAQPWFTSDAHWRAYFQTLARARLNRLSLMITLADADIERLRMLSELATDYGVDFILGIRQLEGDPGRVYARLRGILDGCPLIRGVQIEAGDESVQVYQEGVFRALRESGRRVTLDLRNVADRPDLVRAASVSGTPLSAPGFEMNAPGPDFMGDHQQTYWNSGRTSYDAAYEVPK
;
A
#
# COMPACT_ATOMS: atom_id res chain seq x y z
N MET A 1 -15.61 2.58 12.90
CA MET A 1 -15.74 3.85 12.15
C MET A 1 -14.73 3.86 11.00
N ARG A 2 -15.05 4.43 9.84
CA ARG A 2 -14.09 4.63 8.71
C ARG A 2 -13.16 5.79 9.06
N ALA A 3 -11.86 5.60 8.84
CA ALA A 3 -10.91 6.70 8.94
C ALA A 3 -11.12 7.59 7.72
N ALA A 4 -11.09 8.92 7.89
CA ALA A 4 -11.16 9.84 6.76
C ALA A 4 -9.78 10.09 6.13
N GLY A 5 -8.72 9.47 6.67
CA GLY A 5 -7.38 9.45 6.11
C GLY A 5 -6.35 8.80 7.07
N PRO A 6 -5.08 8.70 6.64
CA PRO A 6 -4.02 8.05 7.40
C PRO A 6 -3.84 8.65 8.81
N VAL A 7 -3.91 9.98 8.93
CA VAL A 7 -3.71 10.70 10.19
C VAL A 7 -4.87 10.42 11.16
N ASP A 8 -6.10 10.33 10.67
CA ASP A 8 -7.26 9.98 11.50
C ASP A 8 -7.16 8.54 12.02
N PHE A 9 -6.67 7.62 11.19
CA PHE A 9 -6.38 6.26 11.63
C PHE A 9 -5.32 6.24 12.73
N GLY A 10 -4.17 6.89 12.52
CA GLY A 10 -3.12 6.99 13.54
C GLY A 10 -3.61 7.65 14.84
N THR A 11 -4.44 8.68 14.73
CA THR A 11 -5.04 9.38 15.88
C THR A 11 -5.99 8.46 16.63
N ALA A 12 -6.82 7.69 15.91
CA ALA A 12 -7.71 6.70 16.52
C ALA A 12 -6.94 5.60 17.26
N GLU A 13 -5.83 5.12 16.69
CA GLU A 13 -4.93 4.14 17.34
C GLU A 13 -4.34 4.70 18.65
N LEU A 14 -3.84 5.93 18.62
CA LEU A 14 -3.31 6.59 19.81
C LEU A 14 -4.39 6.80 20.87
N ASN A 15 -5.56 7.29 20.49
CA ASN A 15 -6.68 7.51 21.42
C ASN A 15 -7.17 6.20 22.04
N ALA A 16 -7.23 5.11 21.27
CA ALA A 16 -7.55 3.79 21.80
C ALA A 16 -6.52 3.34 22.85
N ALA A 17 -5.23 3.45 22.54
CA ALA A 17 -4.15 3.11 23.49
C ALA A 17 -4.20 3.94 24.79
N LEU A 18 -4.49 5.24 24.68
CA LEU A 18 -4.68 6.14 25.83
C LEU A 18 -5.87 5.71 26.68
N ALA A 19 -7.01 5.40 26.05
CA ALA A 19 -8.22 4.97 26.74
C ALA A 19 -8.02 3.63 27.45
N GLU A 20 -7.40 2.65 26.78
CA GLU A 20 -7.03 1.34 27.35
C GLU A 20 -6.19 1.48 28.63
N ARG A 21 -5.27 2.45 28.64
CA ARG A 21 -4.39 2.72 29.79
C ARG A 21 -4.92 3.78 30.75
N LYS A 22 -6.12 4.35 30.50
CA LYS A 22 -6.71 5.47 31.27
C LYS A 22 -5.79 6.68 31.39
N LEU A 23 -4.99 6.95 30.36
CA LEU A 23 -4.06 8.07 30.29
C LEU A 23 -4.68 9.26 29.56
N LYS A 24 -4.18 10.45 29.85
CA LYS A 24 -4.52 11.69 29.15
C LYS A 24 -3.23 12.41 28.77
N PHE A 25 -2.89 12.40 27.49
CA PHE A 25 -1.81 13.20 26.92
C PHE A 25 -2.37 14.18 25.90
N HIS A 26 -1.75 15.34 25.82
CA HIS A 26 -1.94 16.24 24.69
C HIS A 26 -0.81 15.98 23.70
N VAL A 27 -1.18 15.62 22.47
CA VAL A 27 -0.23 15.31 21.39
C VAL A 27 -0.54 16.25 20.22
N ASP A 28 0.42 17.13 19.93
CA ASP A 28 0.41 17.95 18.73
C ASP A 28 0.90 17.13 17.54
N THR A 29 0.23 17.30 16.39
CA THR A 29 0.63 16.67 15.13
C THR A 29 0.99 17.73 14.10
N GLU A 30 2.11 17.55 13.41
CA GLU A 30 2.62 18.55 12.46
C GLU A 30 3.32 17.88 11.27
N LEU A 31 3.15 18.43 10.06
CA LEU A 31 3.93 18.03 8.90
C LEU A 31 5.30 18.73 8.94
N SER A 32 6.33 18.00 8.55
CA SER A 32 7.71 18.48 8.48
C SER A 32 8.24 18.44 7.05
N LEU A 33 9.40 19.06 6.80
CA LEU A 33 10.10 18.99 5.52
C LEU A 33 11.02 17.76 5.40
N ASN A 34 10.90 16.80 6.32
CA ASN A 34 11.67 15.57 6.27
C ASN A 34 11.23 14.70 5.07
N PRO A 35 12.08 13.75 4.63
CA PRO A 35 11.71 12.85 3.54
C PRO A 35 10.38 12.11 3.78
N PRO A 36 9.72 11.64 2.70
CA PRO A 36 8.45 10.90 2.79
C PRO A 36 8.50 9.76 3.82
N GLU A 37 7.35 9.54 4.47
CA GLU A 37 7.11 8.48 5.44
C GLU A 37 8.00 8.46 6.69
N THR A 38 8.83 9.48 6.88
CA THR A 38 9.61 9.64 8.11
C THR A 38 8.72 10.18 9.24
N PHE A 39 9.09 9.90 10.49
CA PHE A 39 8.43 10.48 11.66
C PHE A 39 9.40 10.79 12.80
N SER A 40 8.97 11.69 13.68
CA SER A 40 9.64 11.96 14.97
C SER A 40 8.63 12.25 16.07
N ILE A 41 8.84 11.66 17.24
CA ILE A 41 8.14 11.91 18.50
C ILE A 41 9.10 12.68 19.40
N THR A 42 8.74 13.91 19.75
CA THR A 42 9.52 14.80 20.62
C THR A 42 8.75 15.09 21.90
N LEU A 43 9.44 14.98 23.05
CA LEU A 43 8.92 15.32 24.36
C LEU A 43 9.53 16.64 24.81
N TYR A 44 8.71 17.64 25.11
CA TYR A 44 9.17 18.92 25.64
C TYR A 44 9.16 18.91 27.17
N LYS A 45 10.04 19.71 27.78
CA LYS A 45 10.10 19.89 29.24
C LYS A 45 8.79 20.40 29.85
N THR A 46 7.97 21.06 29.05
CA THR A 46 6.63 21.55 29.41
C THR A 46 5.58 20.43 29.54
N GLY A 47 5.93 19.19 29.20
CA GLY A 47 5.00 18.06 29.14
C GLY A 47 4.24 17.95 27.82
N MET A 48 4.47 18.89 26.89
CA MET A 48 3.93 18.83 25.53
C MET A 48 4.62 17.71 24.74
N ILE A 49 3.84 16.99 23.93
CA ILE A 49 4.33 15.94 23.04
C ILE A 49 4.02 16.37 21.62
N ARG A 50 5.01 16.27 20.74
CA ARG A 50 4.83 16.55 19.32
C ARG A 50 5.21 15.34 18.49
N VAL A 51 4.31 14.95 17.60
CA VAL A 51 4.56 13.96 16.56
C VAL A 51 4.64 14.71 15.23
N THR A 52 5.76 14.54 14.53
CA THR A 52 5.95 15.08 13.19
C THR A 52 6.04 13.96 12.16
N GLY A 53 5.60 14.23 10.94
CA GLY A 53 5.73 13.34 9.79
C GLY A 53 6.31 14.06 8.59
N GLY A 54 7.11 13.39 7.75
CA GLY A 54 7.54 13.95 6.45
C GLY A 54 6.39 14.07 5.44
N ASP A 55 5.33 13.29 5.64
CA ASP A 55 4.04 13.35 4.95
C ASP A 55 2.93 12.81 5.87
N LEU A 56 1.71 12.68 5.35
CA LEU A 56 0.56 12.15 6.11
C LEU A 56 0.75 10.69 6.55
N ARG A 57 1.48 9.87 5.78
CA ARG A 57 1.75 8.47 6.08
C ARG A 57 2.83 8.34 7.17
N GLY A 58 3.88 9.15 7.11
CA GLY A 58 4.88 9.27 8.17
C GLY A 58 4.25 9.75 9.47
N LEU A 59 3.36 10.76 9.40
CA LEU A 59 2.64 11.23 10.57
C LEU A 59 1.76 10.13 11.19
N MET A 60 1.07 9.35 10.35
CA MET A 60 0.36 8.14 10.79
C MET A 60 1.30 7.13 11.48
N TYR A 61 2.48 6.85 10.91
CA TYR A 61 3.46 5.94 11.52
C TYR A 61 3.97 6.42 12.88
N GLY A 62 4.18 7.73 13.06
CA GLY A 62 4.55 8.31 14.34
C GLY A 62 3.46 8.18 15.41
N LEU A 63 2.18 8.35 15.01
CA LEU A 63 1.04 8.14 15.90
C LEU A 63 0.85 6.67 16.27
N ILE A 64 1.05 5.75 15.32
CA ILE A 64 1.04 4.31 15.57
C ILE A 64 2.18 3.94 16.54
N GLU A 65 3.40 4.43 16.32
CA GLU A 65 4.54 4.23 17.24
C GLU A 65 4.24 4.74 18.65
N ALA A 66 3.63 5.93 18.77
CA ALA A 66 3.19 6.46 20.06
C ALA A 66 2.16 5.53 20.74
N SER A 67 1.18 5.03 19.97
CA SER A 67 0.17 4.09 20.47
C SER A 67 0.81 2.78 20.96
N GLU A 68 1.80 2.26 20.25
CA GLU A 68 2.54 1.04 20.60
C GLU A 68 3.31 1.23 21.90
N GLN A 69 4.03 2.36 22.07
CA GLN A 69 4.75 2.68 23.29
C GLN A 69 3.82 2.78 24.51
N ILE A 70 2.65 3.39 24.36
CA ILE A 70 1.63 3.47 25.42
C ILE A 70 1.09 2.09 25.75
N ARG A 71 0.74 1.27 24.75
CA ARG A 71 0.26 -0.09 24.97
C ARG A 71 1.31 -0.96 25.65
N ALA A 72 2.59 -0.83 25.29
CA ALA A 72 3.65 -1.62 25.89
C ALA A 72 3.98 -1.16 27.32
N ASN A 73 4.19 0.15 27.51
CA ASN A 73 4.88 0.68 28.70
C ASN A 73 4.08 1.73 29.48
N GLY A 74 2.93 2.17 28.98
CA GLY A 74 2.15 3.27 29.56
C GLY A 74 2.87 4.62 29.54
N LYS A 75 3.96 4.75 28.77
CA LYS A 75 4.80 5.95 28.69
C LYS A 75 5.24 6.19 27.27
N LEU A 76 5.35 7.47 26.90
CA LEU A 76 5.94 7.90 25.63
C LEU A 76 7.42 8.24 25.82
N LYS A 77 8.22 7.86 24.84
CA LYS A 77 9.64 8.18 24.72
C LYS A 77 9.89 8.91 23.41
N ALA A 78 10.97 9.69 23.37
CA ALA A 78 11.41 10.27 22.12
C ALA A 78 11.80 9.15 21.17
N ALA A 79 11.32 9.22 19.93
CA ALA A 79 11.55 8.21 18.92
C ALA A 79 11.54 8.85 17.54
N SER A 80 12.20 8.21 16.59
CA SER A 80 12.14 8.63 15.19
C SER A 80 12.26 7.41 14.31
N GLY A 81 11.68 7.47 13.12
CA GLY A 81 11.75 6.39 12.16
C GLY A 81 11.83 6.92 10.73
N LYS A 82 12.52 6.17 9.88
CA LYS A 82 12.58 6.42 8.43
C LYS A 82 12.55 5.08 7.71
N PRO A 83 11.90 4.98 6.53
CA PRO A 83 11.87 3.73 5.78
C PRO A 83 13.26 3.37 5.23
N ALA A 84 13.67 2.12 5.38
CA ALA A 84 14.85 1.55 4.73
C ALA A 84 14.58 1.27 3.25
N THR A 85 13.35 0.88 2.91
CA THR A 85 12.90 0.68 1.52
C THR A 85 11.67 1.53 1.24
N ALA A 86 11.65 2.27 0.12
CA ALA A 86 10.56 3.19 -0.21
C ALA A 86 9.24 2.48 -0.54
N VAL A 87 9.30 1.31 -1.20
CA VAL A 87 8.13 0.47 -1.49
C VAL A 87 8.21 -0.79 -0.65
N ARG A 88 7.14 -1.07 0.12
CA ARG A 88 7.01 -2.20 1.04
C ARG A 88 5.64 -2.83 0.81
N GLY A 89 5.60 -3.72 -0.18
CA GLY A 89 4.38 -4.23 -0.76
C GLY A 89 3.99 -5.63 -0.30
N VAL A 90 2.70 -5.90 -0.43
CA VAL A 90 2.15 -7.25 -0.42
C VAL A 90 1.50 -7.52 -1.77
N ARG A 91 1.80 -8.67 -2.37
CA ARG A 91 1.13 -9.19 -3.56
C ARG A 91 0.08 -10.21 -3.17
N MET A 92 -1.18 -9.96 -3.50
CA MET A 92 -2.28 -10.88 -3.27
C MET A 92 -2.81 -11.38 -4.62
N THR A 93 -2.63 -12.67 -4.89
CA THR A 93 -3.05 -13.31 -6.14
C THR A 93 -4.41 -13.95 -5.98
N LEU A 94 -5.42 -13.46 -6.70
CA LEU A 94 -6.79 -13.94 -6.65
C LEU A 94 -7.22 -14.57 -7.98
N ARG A 95 -7.98 -15.66 -7.87
CA ARG A 95 -8.68 -16.33 -8.97
C ARG A 95 -10.16 -15.98 -8.93
N SER A 96 -10.91 -16.28 -9.99
CA SER A 96 -12.36 -15.99 -10.05
C SER A 96 -13.13 -16.61 -8.87
N TYR A 97 -12.72 -17.79 -8.39
CA TYR A 97 -13.30 -18.40 -7.18
C TYR A 97 -13.12 -17.54 -5.92
N ASP A 98 -11.97 -16.90 -5.75
CA ASP A 98 -11.66 -16.06 -4.59
C ASP A 98 -12.51 -14.79 -4.58
N LEU A 99 -12.73 -14.21 -5.78
CA LEU A 99 -13.55 -13.01 -5.96
C LEU A 99 -15.04 -13.25 -5.66
N ALA A 100 -15.50 -14.51 -5.75
CA ALA A 100 -16.85 -14.92 -5.39
C ALA A 100 -17.03 -15.20 -3.89
N GLN A 101 -15.95 -15.17 -3.09
CA GLN A 101 -16.05 -15.49 -1.67
C GLN A 101 -16.66 -14.33 -0.85
N PRO A 102 -17.41 -14.63 0.23
CA PRO A 102 -18.04 -13.60 1.06
C PRO A 102 -17.06 -12.59 1.67
N TRP A 103 -15.82 -13.01 1.97
CA TRP A 103 -14.81 -12.12 2.52
C TRP A 103 -14.38 -11.05 1.50
N PHE A 104 -14.42 -11.35 0.20
CA PHE A 104 -13.94 -10.43 -0.84
C PHE A 104 -14.84 -9.19 -0.95
N THR A 105 -16.14 -9.35 -0.73
CA THR A 105 -17.11 -8.24 -0.73
C THR A 105 -17.29 -7.61 0.65
N SER A 106 -16.71 -8.19 1.71
CA SER A 106 -16.81 -7.67 3.07
C SER A 106 -15.93 -6.44 3.30
N ASP A 107 -16.56 -5.29 3.54
CA ASP A 107 -15.84 -4.05 3.91
C ASP A 107 -15.14 -4.15 5.26
N ALA A 108 -15.70 -4.92 6.20
CA ALA A 108 -15.08 -5.16 7.49
C ALA A 108 -13.76 -5.92 7.35
N HIS A 109 -13.73 -6.92 6.45
CA HIS A 109 -12.54 -7.70 6.13
C HIS A 109 -11.45 -6.79 5.56
N TRP A 110 -11.70 -6.12 4.44
CA TRP A 110 -10.70 -5.26 3.80
C TRP A 110 -10.21 -4.12 4.69
N ARG A 111 -11.08 -3.57 5.53
CA ARG A 111 -10.69 -2.58 6.53
C ARG A 111 -9.67 -3.14 7.51
N ALA A 112 -9.95 -4.30 8.10
CA ALA A 112 -9.03 -4.94 9.02
C ALA A 112 -7.72 -5.35 8.32
N TYR A 113 -7.77 -5.68 7.03
CA TYR A 113 -6.58 -5.93 6.23
C TYR A 113 -5.68 -4.70 6.14
N PHE A 114 -6.23 -3.57 5.68
CA PHE A 114 -5.46 -2.35 5.50
C PHE A 114 -4.96 -1.78 6.84
N GLN A 115 -5.73 -1.95 7.93
CA GLN A 115 -5.24 -1.66 9.27
C GLN A 115 -4.03 -2.51 9.64
N THR A 116 -4.05 -3.81 9.33
CA THR A 116 -2.91 -4.71 9.56
C THR A 116 -1.69 -4.25 8.77
N LEU A 117 -1.84 -3.93 7.49
CA LEU A 117 -0.74 -3.42 6.66
C LEU A 117 -0.17 -2.10 7.19
N ALA A 118 -1.03 -1.15 7.56
CA ALA A 118 -0.63 0.14 8.10
C ALA A 118 0.14 0.01 9.43
N ARG A 119 -0.33 -0.84 10.36
CA ARG A 119 0.37 -1.14 11.62
C ARG A 119 1.73 -1.80 11.36
N ALA A 120 1.80 -2.70 10.39
CA ALA A 120 3.06 -3.31 9.95
C ALA A 120 3.98 -2.34 9.17
N ARG A 121 3.51 -1.13 8.82
CA ARG A 121 4.21 -0.16 7.95
C ARG A 121 4.43 -0.63 6.51
N LEU A 122 3.62 -1.59 6.05
CA LEU A 122 3.50 -1.94 4.64
C LEU A 122 2.66 -0.87 3.94
N ASN A 123 3.16 -0.34 2.83
CA ASN A 123 2.59 0.83 2.17
C ASN A 123 2.02 0.53 0.79
N ARG A 124 2.01 -0.73 0.35
CA ARG A 124 1.50 -1.12 -0.96
C ARG A 124 0.76 -2.46 -0.90
N LEU A 125 -0.36 -2.54 -1.61
CA LEU A 125 -1.04 -3.79 -1.95
C LEU A 125 -1.13 -3.90 -3.48
N SER A 126 -0.63 -4.99 -4.03
CA SER A 126 -0.80 -5.37 -5.43
C SER A 126 -1.81 -6.52 -5.52
N LEU A 127 -3.01 -6.22 -6.02
CA LEU A 127 -4.09 -7.19 -6.15
C LEU A 127 -4.05 -7.81 -7.55
N MET A 128 -3.50 -9.01 -7.67
CA MET A 128 -3.31 -9.70 -8.94
C MET A 128 -4.58 -10.46 -9.34
N ILE A 129 -5.25 -10.00 -10.40
CA ILE A 129 -6.46 -10.59 -10.99
C ILE A 129 -6.31 -10.71 -12.52
N THR A 130 -7.31 -11.26 -13.20
CA THR A 130 -7.41 -11.11 -14.66
C THR A 130 -8.13 -9.81 -15.01
N LEU A 131 -7.86 -9.25 -16.20
CA LEU A 131 -8.60 -8.06 -16.68
C LEU A 131 -10.09 -8.34 -16.88
N ALA A 132 -10.46 -9.58 -17.18
CA ALA A 132 -11.85 -9.98 -17.35
C ALA A 132 -12.61 -9.89 -16.01
N ASP A 133 -11.99 -10.38 -14.93
CA ASP A 133 -12.58 -10.40 -13.59
C ASP A 133 -12.61 -9.03 -12.88
N ALA A 134 -12.02 -7.99 -13.48
CA ALA A 134 -11.88 -6.68 -12.84
C ALA A 134 -13.22 -5.93 -12.68
N ASP A 135 -13.82 -5.99 -11.51
CA ASP A 135 -14.97 -5.16 -11.17
C ASP A 135 -14.52 -3.72 -10.82
N ILE A 136 -14.89 -2.74 -11.66
CA ILE A 136 -14.48 -1.33 -11.51
C ILE A 136 -15.02 -0.73 -10.21
N GLU A 137 -16.27 -1.03 -9.85
CA GLU A 137 -16.87 -0.48 -8.63
C GLU A 137 -16.15 -1.02 -7.40
N ARG A 138 -15.87 -2.32 -7.37
CA ARG A 138 -15.14 -2.93 -6.26
C ARG A 138 -13.71 -2.42 -6.18
N LEU A 139 -13.00 -2.33 -7.30
CA LEU A 139 -11.63 -1.80 -7.34
C LEU A 139 -11.56 -0.34 -6.86
N ARG A 140 -12.54 0.49 -7.24
CA ARG A 140 -12.65 1.86 -6.74
C ARG A 140 -12.79 1.88 -5.22
N MET A 141 -13.76 1.14 -4.66
CA MET A 141 -13.98 1.06 -3.21
C MET A 141 -12.72 0.59 -2.46
N LEU A 142 -12.02 -0.43 -2.97
CA LEU A 142 -10.80 -0.93 -2.35
C LEU A 142 -9.65 0.10 -2.41
N SER A 143 -9.51 0.82 -3.53
CA SER A 143 -8.47 1.85 -3.67
C SER A 143 -8.70 3.06 -2.76
N GLU A 144 -9.97 3.45 -2.55
CA GLU A 144 -10.35 4.48 -1.59
C GLU A 144 -10.06 4.04 -0.16
N LEU A 145 -10.48 2.82 0.19
CA LEU A 145 -10.24 2.28 1.53
C LEU A 145 -8.75 2.12 1.83
N ALA A 146 -7.94 1.67 0.87
CA ALA A 146 -6.49 1.59 1.02
C ALA A 146 -5.88 2.97 1.32
N THR A 147 -6.36 4.02 0.64
CA THR A 147 -5.91 5.40 0.85
C THR A 147 -6.18 5.89 2.27
N ASP A 148 -7.33 5.52 2.85
CA ASP A 148 -7.69 5.88 4.24
C ASP A 148 -6.68 5.33 5.28
N TYR A 149 -5.95 4.26 4.93
CA TYR A 149 -4.92 3.63 5.77
C TYR A 149 -3.50 3.88 5.27
N GLY A 150 -3.32 4.81 4.32
CA GLY A 150 -2.03 5.14 3.78
C GLY A 150 -1.38 3.98 3.01
N VAL A 151 -2.17 3.12 2.35
CA VAL A 151 -1.69 2.02 1.51
C VAL A 151 -1.95 2.35 0.04
N ASP A 152 -0.92 2.24 -0.79
CA ASP A 152 -1.04 2.36 -2.25
C ASP A 152 -1.69 1.10 -2.81
N PHE A 153 -2.84 1.24 -3.46
CA PHE A 153 -3.52 0.15 -4.15
C PHE A 153 -3.04 0.07 -5.61
N ILE A 154 -2.49 -1.08 -5.98
CA ILE A 154 -1.95 -1.37 -7.31
C ILE A 154 -2.83 -2.43 -7.98
N LEU A 155 -3.26 -2.15 -9.21
CA LEU A 155 -3.93 -3.15 -10.03
C LEU A 155 -2.89 -4.13 -10.56
N GLY A 156 -2.96 -5.38 -10.11
CA GLY A 156 -2.17 -6.47 -10.64
C GLY A 156 -2.90 -7.21 -11.76
N ILE A 157 -2.23 -7.44 -12.87
CA ILE A 157 -2.71 -8.22 -14.02
C ILE A 157 -1.86 -9.49 -14.09
N ARG A 158 -2.45 -10.63 -13.73
CA ARG A 158 -1.76 -11.94 -13.70
C ARG A 158 -1.30 -12.38 -15.08
N GLN A 159 -2.15 -12.18 -16.06
CA GLN A 159 -1.87 -12.57 -17.42
C GLN A 159 -2.51 -11.56 -18.35
N LEU A 160 -1.71 -11.07 -19.29
CA LEU A 160 -2.20 -10.30 -20.41
C LEU A 160 -2.59 -11.31 -21.49
N GLU A 161 -3.83 -11.22 -21.97
CA GLU A 161 -4.30 -12.05 -23.08
C GLU A 161 -5.22 -11.23 -23.97
N GLY A 162 -5.12 -11.46 -25.27
CA GLY A 162 -6.07 -10.98 -26.26
C GLY A 162 -5.62 -9.75 -27.04
N ASP A 163 -6.56 -9.23 -27.83
CA ASP A 163 -6.33 -8.13 -28.77
C ASP A 163 -5.88 -6.82 -28.06
N PRO A 164 -4.85 -6.11 -28.56
CA PRO A 164 -4.36 -4.88 -27.96
C PRO A 164 -5.45 -3.82 -27.77
N GLY A 165 -6.39 -3.69 -28.71
CA GLY A 165 -7.51 -2.75 -28.62
C GLY A 165 -8.47 -3.08 -27.47
N ARG A 166 -8.76 -4.37 -27.26
CA ARG A 166 -9.55 -4.84 -26.11
C ARG A 166 -8.82 -4.59 -24.79
N VAL A 167 -7.53 -4.89 -24.71
CA VAL A 167 -6.69 -4.62 -23.53
C VAL A 167 -6.71 -3.13 -23.20
N TYR A 168 -6.50 -2.27 -24.21
CA TYR A 168 -6.54 -0.82 -24.07
C TYR A 168 -7.88 -0.36 -23.51
N ALA A 169 -8.99 -0.72 -24.16
CA ALA A 169 -10.32 -0.26 -23.78
C ALA A 169 -10.67 -0.68 -22.35
N ARG A 170 -10.34 -1.93 -21.98
CA ARG A 170 -10.61 -2.46 -20.64
C ARG A 170 -9.77 -1.77 -19.58
N LEU A 171 -8.46 -1.65 -19.78
CA LEU A 171 -7.56 -1.02 -18.82
C LEU A 171 -7.87 0.48 -18.68
N ARG A 172 -8.16 1.17 -19.79
CA ARG A 172 -8.54 2.59 -19.79
C ARG A 172 -9.80 2.81 -18.96
N GLY A 173 -10.83 1.99 -19.15
CA GLY A 173 -12.07 2.05 -18.37
C GLY A 173 -11.87 1.85 -16.87
N ILE A 174 -10.99 0.92 -16.47
CA ILE A 174 -10.64 0.74 -15.06
C ILE A 174 -9.93 1.98 -14.50
N LEU A 175 -8.94 2.53 -15.22
CA LEU A 175 -8.17 3.68 -14.77
C LEU A 175 -8.98 4.97 -14.69
N ASP A 176 -9.99 5.12 -15.55
CA ASP A 176 -10.99 6.19 -15.49
C ASP A 176 -11.93 6.05 -14.30
N GLY A 177 -12.44 4.84 -14.07
CA GLY A 177 -13.32 4.56 -12.93
C GLY A 177 -12.61 4.58 -11.57
N CYS A 178 -11.29 4.39 -11.55
CA CYS A 178 -10.50 4.24 -10.32
C CYS A 178 -9.32 5.25 -10.27
N PRO A 179 -9.59 6.55 -10.03
CA PRO A 179 -8.55 7.59 -10.07
C PRO A 179 -7.45 7.45 -9.01
N LEU A 180 -7.71 6.67 -7.94
CA LEU A 180 -6.73 6.39 -6.88
C LEU A 180 -5.77 5.23 -7.21
N ILE A 181 -6.05 4.42 -8.24
CA ILE A 181 -5.12 3.40 -8.72
C ILE A 181 -4.01 4.09 -9.52
N ARG A 182 -2.84 4.27 -8.92
CA ARG A 182 -1.70 5.00 -9.51
C ARG A 182 -0.58 4.09 -10.01
N GLY A 183 -0.76 2.78 -9.93
CA GLY A 183 0.16 1.83 -10.53
C GLY A 183 -0.57 0.60 -11.06
N VAL A 184 0.02 0.02 -12.10
CA VAL A 184 -0.37 -1.26 -12.69
C VAL A 184 0.84 -2.18 -12.63
N GLN A 185 0.64 -3.38 -12.10
CA GLN A 185 1.65 -4.43 -12.07
C GLN A 185 1.25 -5.52 -13.05
N ILE A 186 2.19 -5.98 -13.88
CA ILE A 186 1.94 -7.02 -14.87
C ILE A 186 3.05 -8.05 -14.79
N GLU A 187 2.67 -9.33 -14.79
CA GLU A 187 3.62 -10.42 -15.03
C GLU A 187 3.92 -10.47 -16.53
N ALA A 188 5.19 -10.28 -16.90
CA ALA A 188 5.62 -10.41 -18.29
C ALA A 188 5.38 -11.85 -18.74
N GLY A 189 4.45 -12.03 -19.68
CA GLY A 189 4.13 -13.32 -20.29
C GLY A 189 4.73 -13.42 -21.69
N ASP A 190 4.17 -14.29 -22.52
CA ASP A 190 4.66 -14.54 -23.89
C ASP A 190 4.00 -13.66 -24.95
N GLU A 191 3.09 -12.76 -24.54
CA GLU A 191 2.42 -11.83 -25.45
C GLU A 191 3.41 -10.92 -26.20
N SER A 192 3.04 -10.59 -27.44
CA SER A 192 3.88 -9.75 -28.29
C SER A 192 4.06 -8.35 -27.69
N VAL A 193 5.20 -7.71 -27.98
CA VAL A 193 5.48 -6.33 -27.55
C VAL A 193 4.37 -5.36 -27.97
N GLN A 194 3.74 -5.61 -29.12
CA GLN A 194 2.64 -4.79 -29.63
C GLN A 194 1.43 -4.76 -28.68
N VAL A 195 1.07 -5.89 -28.07
CA VAL A 195 -0.03 -5.96 -27.09
C VAL A 195 0.27 -5.07 -25.87
N TYR A 196 1.52 -5.07 -25.40
CA TYR A 196 1.95 -4.17 -24.34
C TYR A 196 1.95 -2.71 -24.78
N GLN A 197 2.46 -2.39 -25.97
CA GLN A 197 2.57 -1.01 -26.47
C GLN A 197 1.21 -0.37 -26.74
N GLU A 198 0.35 -1.05 -27.49
CA GLU A 198 -0.94 -0.52 -27.94
C GLU A 198 -2.05 -0.73 -26.91
N GLY A 199 -1.96 -1.81 -26.13
CA GLY A 199 -2.89 -2.11 -25.04
C GLY A 199 -2.54 -1.38 -23.75
N VAL A 200 -1.44 -1.78 -23.12
CA VAL A 200 -1.08 -1.34 -21.77
C VAL A 200 -0.49 0.06 -21.75
N PHE A 201 0.65 0.25 -22.41
CA PHE A 201 1.46 1.47 -22.32
C PHE A 201 0.65 2.68 -22.79
N ARG A 202 -0.09 2.52 -23.89
CA ARG A 202 -1.03 3.53 -24.38
C ARG A 202 -2.08 3.89 -23.33
N ALA A 203 -2.76 2.91 -22.73
CA ALA A 203 -3.78 3.17 -21.72
C ALA A 203 -3.23 3.91 -20.49
N LEU A 204 -1.99 3.58 -20.06
CA LEU A 204 -1.35 4.28 -18.94
C LEU A 204 -1.03 5.74 -19.29
N ARG A 205 -0.48 6.01 -20.48
CA ARG A 205 -0.12 7.37 -20.92
C ARG A 205 -1.33 8.25 -21.17
N GLU A 206 -2.38 7.68 -21.77
CA GLU A 206 -3.61 8.39 -22.09
C GLU A 206 -4.56 8.51 -20.87
N SER A 207 -4.15 8.05 -19.69
CA SER A 207 -4.95 8.13 -18.47
C SER A 207 -5.18 9.56 -17.95
N GLY A 208 -4.47 10.56 -18.50
CA GLY A 208 -4.55 11.97 -18.07
C GLY A 208 -3.84 12.26 -16.75
N ARG A 209 -3.19 11.26 -16.15
CA ARG A 209 -2.43 11.36 -14.91
C ARG A 209 -1.24 10.39 -14.93
N ARG A 210 -0.31 10.55 -13.99
CA ARG A 210 0.80 9.60 -13.85
C ARG A 210 0.28 8.27 -13.30
N VAL A 211 0.46 7.20 -14.06
CA VAL A 211 0.22 5.80 -13.65
C VAL A 211 1.47 5.00 -13.92
N THR A 212 2.11 4.45 -12.87
CA THR A 212 3.36 3.70 -13.03
C THR A 212 3.11 2.26 -13.47
N LEU A 213 4.10 1.69 -14.17
CA LEU A 213 4.11 0.30 -14.58
C LEU A 213 5.17 -0.47 -13.80
N ASP A 214 4.77 -1.55 -13.14
CA ASP A 214 5.66 -2.56 -12.57
C ASP A 214 5.61 -3.82 -13.46
N LEU A 215 6.67 -4.04 -14.24
CA LEU A 215 6.81 -5.27 -15.03
C LEU A 215 7.60 -6.30 -14.22
N ARG A 216 6.96 -7.44 -13.96
CA ARG A 216 7.56 -8.57 -13.26
C ARG A 216 8.06 -9.61 -14.26
N ASN A 217 9.03 -10.43 -13.85
CA ASN A 217 9.62 -11.50 -14.66
C ASN A 217 10.26 -11.00 -15.97
N VAL A 218 10.82 -9.79 -15.95
CA VAL A 218 11.41 -9.15 -17.14
C VAL A 218 12.79 -9.66 -17.53
N ALA A 219 13.40 -10.56 -16.75
CA ALA A 219 14.71 -11.13 -17.06
C ALA A 219 14.71 -11.77 -18.46
N ASP A 220 13.63 -12.46 -18.80
CA ASP A 220 13.45 -13.13 -20.10
C ASP A 220 12.74 -12.23 -21.14
N ARG A 221 12.37 -11.00 -20.76
CA ARG A 221 11.67 -10.01 -21.62
C ARG A 221 12.34 -8.62 -21.60
N PRO A 222 13.64 -8.50 -21.92
CA PRO A 222 14.33 -7.20 -21.97
C PRO A 222 13.80 -6.27 -23.06
N ASP A 223 13.15 -6.83 -24.09
CA ASP A 223 12.41 -6.13 -25.13
C ASP A 223 11.27 -5.27 -24.55
N LEU A 224 10.53 -5.78 -23.56
CA LEU A 224 9.42 -5.05 -22.93
C LEU A 224 9.92 -3.86 -22.10
N VAL A 225 11.02 -4.02 -21.37
CA VAL A 225 11.61 -2.93 -20.59
C VAL A 225 12.08 -1.81 -21.52
N ARG A 226 12.75 -2.17 -22.62
CA ARG A 226 13.17 -1.21 -23.65
C ARG A 226 11.96 -0.53 -24.29
N ALA A 227 10.94 -1.29 -24.66
CA ALA A 227 9.73 -0.75 -25.26
C ALA A 227 9.02 0.23 -24.30
N ALA A 228 8.88 -0.12 -23.01
CA ALA A 228 8.28 0.77 -22.01
C ALA A 228 9.06 2.09 -21.88
N SER A 229 10.38 2.02 -21.85
CA SER A 229 11.27 3.19 -21.80
C SER A 229 11.12 4.09 -23.03
N VAL A 230 11.21 3.52 -24.24
CA VAL A 230 11.04 4.26 -25.52
C VAL A 230 9.65 4.89 -25.61
N SER A 231 8.64 4.21 -25.07
CA SER A 231 7.26 4.69 -25.06
C SER A 231 7.03 5.84 -24.08
N GLY A 232 7.98 6.16 -23.20
CA GLY A 232 7.80 7.12 -22.12
C GLY A 232 6.86 6.64 -21.00
N THR A 233 6.62 5.34 -20.89
CA THR A 233 5.79 4.77 -19.82
C THR A 233 6.56 4.83 -18.50
N PRO A 234 6.04 5.48 -17.45
CA PRO A 234 6.76 5.63 -16.20
C PRO A 234 6.85 4.28 -15.48
N LEU A 235 8.06 3.80 -15.23
CA LEU A 235 8.29 2.57 -14.47
C LEU A 235 8.22 2.82 -12.96
N SER A 236 7.74 1.81 -12.22
CA SER A 236 7.72 1.80 -10.76
C SER A 236 9.13 1.73 -10.17
N ALA A 237 9.33 2.36 -9.01
CA ALA A 237 10.57 2.23 -8.25
C ALA A 237 10.73 0.80 -7.70
N PRO A 238 11.97 0.28 -7.59
CA PRO A 238 12.21 -0.99 -6.95
C PRO A 238 11.84 -0.93 -5.46
N GLY A 239 11.55 -2.09 -4.87
CA GLY A 239 11.35 -2.20 -3.44
C GLY A 239 11.14 -3.63 -2.97
N PHE A 240 10.69 -3.74 -1.72
CA PHE A 240 10.36 -4.99 -1.08
C PHE A 240 8.92 -5.36 -1.42
N GLU A 241 8.71 -6.62 -1.79
CA GLU A 241 7.36 -7.17 -1.95
C GLU A 241 7.35 -8.63 -1.49
N MET A 242 6.36 -8.98 -0.68
CA MET A 242 6.09 -10.35 -0.27
C MET A 242 4.79 -10.86 -0.89
N ASN A 243 4.70 -12.17 -1.13
CA ASN A 243 3.43 -12.80 -1.45
C ASN A 243 2.55 -12.87 -0.19
N ALA A 244 1.27 -12.54 -0.32
CA ALA A 244 0.30 -12.74 0.74
C ALA A 244 0.24 -14.24 1.08
N PRO A 245 0.40 -14.62 2.36
CA PRO A 245 0.33 -16.02 2.79
C PRO A 245 -1.06 -16.65 2.58
N GLY A 246 -2.09 -15.85 2.33
CA GLY A 246 -3.42 -16.28 1.94
C GLY A 246 -4.41 -15.11 1.92
N PRO A 247 -5.62 -15.29 1.34
CA PRO A 247 -6.68 -14.29 1.40
C PRO A 247 -7.34 -14.16 2.79
N ASP A 248 -7.21 -15.21 3.62
CA ASP A 248 -7.62 -15.22 5.02
C ASP A 248 -6.47 -14.76 5.93
N PHE A 249 -6.20 -13.46 5.91
CA PHE A 249 -5.13 -12.85 6.72
C PHE A 249 -5.47 -12.72 8.21
N MET A 250 -6.68 -13.12 8.62
CA MET A 250 -7.15 -13.01 10.01
C MET A 250 -6.61 -14.12 10.93
N GLY A 251 -5.91 -15.12 10.37
CA GLY A 251 -5.18 -16.14 11.14
C GLY A 251 -3.77 -15.70 11.59
N ASP A 252 -2.87 -16.68 11.77
CA ASP A 252 -1.51 -16.51 12.33
C ASP A 252 -0.53 -15.67 11.47
N HIS A 253 -1.00 -15.10 10.36
CA HIS A 253 -0.17 -14.36 9.41
C HIS A 253 0.12 -12.92 9.80
N GLN A 254 -0.56 -12.38 10.81
CA GLN A 254 -0.31 -11.01 11.30
C GLN A 254 1.16 -10.82 11.68
N GLN A 255 1.78 -11.81 12.33
CA GLN A 255 3.18 -11.76 12.70
C GLN A 255 4.10 -11.70 11.47
N THR A 256 3.75 -12.41 10.39
CA THR A 256 4.52 -12.38 9.13
C THR A 256 4.50 -10.99 8.50
N TYR A 257 3.32 -10.36 8.42
CA TYR A 257 3.20 -8.98 7.92
C TYR A 257 3.97 -8.01 8.80
N TRP A 258 3.80 -8.13 10.11
CA TRP A 258 4.50 -7.30 11.10
C TRP A 258 6.02 -7.38 10.91
N ASN A 259 6.59 -8.58 10.94
CA ASN A 259 8.03 -8.76 10.82
C ASN A 259 8.54 -8.21 9.48
N SER A 260 7.87 -8.57 8.38
CA SER A 260 8.28 -8.13 7.03
C SER A 260 8.21 -6.61 6.87
N GLY A 261 7.15 -5.98 7.36
CA GLY A 261 6.97 -4.54 7.31
C GLY A 261 7.94 -3.78 8.22
N ARG A 262 8.19 -4.28 9.44
CA ARG A 262 9.16 -3.67 10.36
C ARG A 262 10.59 -3.78 9.86
N THR A 263 11.03 -4.95 9.36
CA THR A 263 12.37 -5.13 8.80
C THR A 263 12.59 -4.27 7.54
N SER A 264 11.56 -4.11 6.70
CA SER A 264 11.68 -3.28 5.48
C SER A 264 11.55 -1.78 5.74
N TYR A 265 10.99 -1.39 6.90
CA TYR A 265 10.94 -0.01 7.36
C TYR A 265 12.17 0.39 8.16
N ASP A 266 12.59 -0.40 9.15
CA ASP A 266 13.72 -0.10 10.02
C ASP A 266 14.84 -1.11 9.81
N ALA A 267 15.94 -0.66 9.22
CA ALA A 267 17.10 -1.51 8.93
C ALA A 267 17.77 -2.08 10.20
N ALA A 268 17.52 -1.49 11.37
CA ALA A 268 18.02 -1.98 12.66
C ALA A 268 17.04 -2.91 13.38
N TYR A 269 15.84 -3.15 12.83
CA TYR A 269 14.86 -4.02 13.45
C TYR A 269 15.26 -5.49 13.34
N GLU A 270 15.45 -6.12 14.49
CA GLU A 270 15.67 -7.56 14.61
C GLU A 270 14.34 -8.26 14.93
N VAL A 271 14.02 -9.31 14.18
CA VAL A 271 12.84 -10.15 14.45
C VAL A 271 13.06 -10.87 15.79
N PRO A 272 12.17 -10.70 16.78
CA PRO A 272 12.25 -11.44 18.03
C PRO A 272 12.21 -12.95 17.74
N LYS A 273 13.13 -13.69 18.37
CA LYS A 273 13.21 -15.15 18.26
C LYS A 273 12.05 -15.84 18.97
#